data_AF-A0A923ZD23-F1
#
_entry.id   AF-A0A923ZD23-F1
#
_cell.length_a   1.000
_cell.length_b   1.000
_cell.length_c   1.000
_cell.angle_alpha   90.00
_cell.angle_beta   90.00
_cell.angle_gamma   90.00
#
_symmetry.space_group_name_H-M   'P 1'
#
loop_
_entity.id
_entity.type
_entity.pdbx_description
1 polymer ?
#
loop_
_entity_poly.entity_id
_entity_poly.type
_entity_poly.pdbx_seq_one_letter_code
_entity_poly.pdbx_strand_id
1 'polypeptide(L)'
;MVDPGITIDRNAERLARLARGEAMQRARSRRNMRQAKRAGGRVVRAATVVAAIAFGLLFWGLIIGPIGTTVLVLAVLLGAMAAMSAAIWDGGNAVPDLRADAPASVLPAATDAWLDRQRRNLPALAAPQVDAISARLATLDTQLARVPTGDPVAQDLSRLLGKHLPELVERYTRIPSEQRARTIEADGRSLDATLVEGLKVVEAELGRASEALAASDRDAVRVQGKFLEARYKDGDPMA
;
A
#
# COMPACT_ATOMS: atom_id res chain seq x y z
N MET A 1 -0.03 45.83 -34.59
CA MET A 1 -1.21 44.97 -34.36
C MET A 1 -0.70 43.55 -34.23
N VAL A 2 -0.71 42.98 -33.00
CA VAL A 2 -0.25 41.62 -32.75
C VAL A 2 -1.39 40.68 -33.15
N ASP A 3 -1.08 39.72 -34.03
CA ASP A 3 -2.04 38.77 -34.58
C ASP A 3 -2.67 37.90 -33.45
N PRO A 4 -3.99 37.97 -33.23
CA PRO A 4 -4.67 37.25 -32.15
C PRO A 4 -4.58 35.72 -32.27
N GLY A 5 -4.35 35.18 -33.46
CA GLY A 5 -4.29 33.72 -33.67
C GLY A 5 -3.06 33.06 -33.05
N ILE A 6 -1.91 33.75 -33.04
CA ILE A 6 -0.63 33.18 -32.57
C ILE A 6 -0.53 33.16 -31.03
N THR A 7 -1.24 34.07 -30.35
CA THR A 7 -1.24 34.12 -28.88
C THR A 7 -2.14 33.06 -28.26
N ILE A 8 -3.23 32.68 -28.93
CA ILE A 8 -4.17 31.65 -28.46
C ILE A 8 -3.52 30.26 -28.53
N ASP A 9 -2.81 29.94 -29.62
CA ASP A 9 -2.16 28.64 -29.82
C ASP A 9 -1.01 28.40 -28.83
N ARG A 10 -0.18 29.43 -28.60
CA ARG A 10 0.93 29.37 -27.64
C ARG A 10 0.44 29.27 -26.19
N ASN A 11 -0.72 29.85 -25.88
CA ASN A 11 -1.34 29.73 -24.56
C ASN A 11 -1.98 28.34 -24.37
N ALA A 12 -2.57 27.76 -25.41
CA ALA A 12 -3.10 26.40 -25.37
C ALA A 12 -2.00 25.35 -25.10
N GLU A 13 -0.84 25.50 -25.74
CA GLU A 13 0.32 24.63 -25.46
C GLU A 13 0.85 24.79 -24.02
N ARG A 14 0.91 26.03 -23.50
CA ARG A 14 1.34 26.28 -22.12
C ARG A 14 0.36 25.69 -21.11
N LEU A 15 -0.94 25.82 -21.35
CA LEU A 15 -1.99 25.21 -20.52
C LEU A 15 -1.96 23.68 -20.59
N ALA A 16 -1.68 23.09 -21.76
CA ALA A 16 -1.51 21.64 -21.89
C ALA A 16 -0.28 21.11 -21.12
N ARG A 17 0.83 21.87 -21.10
CA ARG A 17 2.03 21.52 -20.30
C ARG A 17 1.77 21.64 -18.80
N LEU A 18 1.06 22.69 -18.36
CA LEU A 18 0.68 22.87 -16.96
C LEU A 18 -0.35 21.82 -16.50
N ALA A 19 -1.34 21.50 -17.34
CA ALA A 19 -2.33 20.45 -17.05
C ALA A 19 -1.69 19.05 -16.89
N ARG A 20 -0.68 18.72 -17.70
CA ARG A 20 0.10 17.47 -17.55
C ARG A 20 0.93 17.46 -16.26
N GLY A 21 1.54 18.58 -15.90
CA GLY A 21 2.29 18.75 -14.65
C GLY A 21 1.39 18.64 -13.40
N GLU A 22 0.22 19.28 -13.44
CA GLU A 22 -0.74 19.24 -12.35
C GLU A 22 -1.47 17.90 -12.22
N ALA A 23 -1.75 17.20 -13.33
CA ALA A 23 -2.30 15.84 -13.28
C ALA A 23 -1.32 14.86 -12.61
N MET A 24 -0.02 15.02 -12.87
CA MET A 24 1.04 14.23 -12.23
C MET A 24 1.21 14.58 -10.74
N GLN A 25 1.02 15.85 -10.35
CA GLN A 25 1.03 16.28 -8.94
C GLN A 25 -0.24 15.86 -8.17
N ARG A 26 -1.42 15.90 -8.79
CA ARG A 26 -2.69 15.44 -8.20
C ARG A 26 -2.75 13.91 -8.03
N ALA A 27 -2.04 13.15 -8.87
CA ALA A 27 -1.81 11.72 -8.67
C ALA A 27 -0.92 11.43 -7.45
N ARG A 28 0.04 12.32 -7.15
CA ARG A 28 0.92 12.24 -5.97
C ARG A 28 0.19 12.63 -4.67
N SER A 29 -0.68 13.65 -4.70
CA SER A 29 -1.44 14.08 -3.52
C SER A 29 -2.49 13.05 -3.07
N ARG A 30 -3.10 12.31 -4.01
CA ARG A 30 -3.99 11.18 -3.69
C ARG A 30 -3.27 10.00 -3.03
N ARG A 31 -1.95 9.87 -3.19
CA ARG A 31 -1.11 8.86 -2.50
C ARG A 31 -0.85 9.22 -1.04
N ASN A 32 -0.55 10.50 -0.75
CA ASN A 32 -0.36 10.98 0.63
C ASN A 32 -1.63 10.84 1.47
N MET A 33 -2.81 11.03 0.87
CA MET A 33 -4.09 10.91 1.60
C MET A 33 -4.44 9.46 1.96
N ARG A 34 -3.96 8.47 1.19
CA ARG A 34 -4.14 7.03 1.48
C ARG A 34 -3.11 6.52 2.50
N GLN A 35 -1.87 7.01 2.44
CA GLN A 35 -0.89 6.84 3.53
C GLN A 35 -1.35 7.54 4.82
N ALA A 36 -2.01 8.69 4.72
CA ALA A 36 -2.59 9.39 5.87
C ALA A 36 -3.75 8.62 6.52
N LYS A 37 -4.50 7.79 5.78
CA LYS A 37 -5.52 6.90 6.38
C LYS A 37 -4.88 5.72 7.15
N ARG A 38 -3.73 5.21 6.69
CA ARG A 38 -2.93 4.21 7.44
C ARG A 38 -2.16 4.85 8.61
N ALA A 39 -1.77 6.13 8.51
CA ALA A 39 -1.32 6.95 9.64
C ALA A 39 -2.48 7.33 10.58
N GLY A 40 -3.71 7.38 10.07
CA GLY A 40 -4.92 7.69 10.81
C GLY A 40 -5.21 6.69 11.91
N GLY A 41 -4.96 5.40 11.70
CA GLY A 41 -5.05 4.39 12.77
C GLY A 41 -4.06 4.63 13.91
N ARG A 42 -2.87 5.18 13.61
CA ARG A 42 -1.85 5.54 14.60
C ARG A 42 -2.22 6.81 15.38
N VAL A 43 -2.76 7.82 14.69
CA VAL A 43 -3.29 9.04 15.32
C VAL A 43 -4.52 8.73 16.16
N VAL A 44 -5.42 7.85 15.69
CA VAL A 44 -6.62 7.44 16.44
C VAL A 44 -6.24 6.66 17.70
N ARG A 45 -5.27 5.72 17.65
CA ARG A 45 -4.80 5.03 18.87
C ARG A 45 -4.14 5.97 19.87
N ALA A 46 -3.25 6.85 19.40
CA ALA A 46 -2.63 7.86 20.26
C ALA A 46 -3.70 8.79 20.88
N ALA A 47 -4.68 9.23 20.08
CA ALA A 47 -5.81 10.02 20.55
C ALA A 47 -6.69 9.25 21.55
N THR A 48 -6.90 7.93 21.37
CA THR A 48 -7.68 7.13 22.32
C THR A 48 -6.98 6.95 23.66
N VAL A 49 -5.65 6.80 23.69
CA VAL A 49 -4.88 6.70 24.95
C VAL A 49 -4.88 8.03 25.68
N VAL A 50 -4.67 9.14 24.98
CA VAL A 50 -4.76 10.49 25.57
C VAL A 50 -6.17 10.77 26.08
N ALA A 51 -7.20 10.41 25.31
CA ALA A 51 -8.58 10.57 25.71
C ALA A 51 -8.92 9.71 26.94
N ALA A 52 -8.44 8.46 27.03
CA ALA A 52 -8.66 7.59 28.17
C ALA A 52 -7.97 8.11 29.45
N ILE A 53 -6.74 8.61 29.33
CA ILE A 53 -6.01 9.21 30.45
C ILE A 53 -6.68 10.51 30.91
N ALA A 54 -7.05 11.37 29.96
CA ALA A 54 -7.77 12.62 30.25
C ALA A 54 -9.12 12.35 30.93
N PHE A 55 -9.90 11.38 30.42
CA PHE A 55 -11.17 10.97 31.03
C PHE A 55 -10.96 10.36 32.41
N GLY A 56 -9.96 9.49 32.60
CA GLY A 56 -9.67 8.88 33.90
C GLY A 56 -9.32 9.92 34.97
N LEU A 57 -8.52 10.92 34.61
CA LEU A 57 -8.16 12.03 35.50
C LEU A 57 -9.33 12.97 35.80
N LEU A 58 -10.15 13.26 34.78
CA LEU A 58 -11.35 14.11 34.93
C LEU A 58 -12.39 13.44 35.85
N PHE A 59 -12.61 12.13 35.67
CA PHE A 59 -13.58 11.36 36.45
C PHE A 59 -13.12 11.17 37.91
N TRP A 60 -11.82 10.95 38.13
CA TRP A 60 -11.24 10.82 39.46
C TRP A 60 -11.20 12.16 40.22
N GLY A 61 -10.89 13.26 39.53
CA GLY A 61 -10.90 14.61 40.10
C GLY A 61 -12.30 15.10 40.53
N LEU A 62 -13.37 14.58 39.91
CA LEU A 62 -14.75 14.85 40.30
C LEU A 62 -15.13 14.19 41.64
N ILE A 63 -14.46 13.09 42.02
CA ILE A 63 -14.84 12.25 43.18
C ILE A 63 -14.06 12.64 44.45
N ILE A 64 -12.81 13.10 44.36
CA ILE A 64 -11.90 13.21 45.53
C ILE A 64 -11.44 14.64 45.87
N GLY A 65 -11.72 15.64 45.03
CA GLY A 65 -11.43 17.06 45.31
C GLY A 65 -10.40 17.69 44.36
N PRO A 66 -10.17 19.03 44.45
CA PRO A 66 -9.48 19.79 43.42
C PRO A 66 -8.00 19.40 43.35
N ILE A 67 -7.66 18.64 42.32
CA ILE A 67 -6.28 18.41 41.91
C ILE A 67 -5.70 19.77 41.52
N GLY A 68 -4.60 20.18 42.19
CA GLY A 68 -3.89 21.41 41.83
C GLY A 68 -3.58 21.42 40.34
N THR A 69 -3.82 22.56 39.68
CA THR A 69 -3.67 22.73 38.23
C THR A 69 -2.34 22.21 37.68
N THR A 70 -1.29 22.21 38.51
CA THR A 70 0.03 21.63 38.24
C THR A 70 0.01 20.15 37.85
N VAL A 71 -0.76 19.30 38.53
CA VAL A 71 -0.81 17.85 38.24
C VAL A 71 -1.59 17.58 36.96
N LEU A 72 -2.65 18.37 36.70
CA LEU A 72 -3.41 18.29 35.45
C LEU A 72 -2.54 18.69 34.25
N VAL A 73 -1.77 19.78 34.36
CA VAL A 73 -0.84 20.22 33.31
C VAL A 73 0.26 19.18 33.09
N LEU A 74 0.85 18.62 34.14
CA LEU A 74 1.86 17.56 34.02
C LEU A 74 1.31 16.29 33.37
N ALA A 75 0.08 15.88 33.71
CA ALA A 75 -0.53 14.72 33.11
C ALA A 75 -0.89 14.93 31.63
N VAL A 76 -1.33 16.14 31.25
CA VAL A 76 -1.54 16.50 29.84
C VAL A 76 -0.22 16.52 29.08
N LEU A 77 0.84 17.08 29.65
CA LEU A 77 2.16 17.13 29.01
C LEU A 77 2.80 15.74 28.88
N LEU A 78 2.72 14.91 29.93
CA LEU A 78 3.22 13.54 29.89
C LEU A 78 2.36 12.66 28.97
N GLY A 79 1.04 12.87 28.94
CA GLY A 79 0.14 12.21 28.00
C GLY A 79 0.43 12.61 26.55
N ALA A 80 0.67 13.90 26.29
CA ALA A 80 1.08 14.40 24.98
C ALA A 80 2.46 13.88 24.59
N MET A 81 3.41 13.79 25.54
CA MET A 81 4.75 13.27 25.29
C MET A 81 4.74 11.75 25.08
N ALA A 82 3.89 11.01 25.79
CA ALA A 82 3.65 9.59 25.57
C ALA A 82 2.93 9.32 24.24
N ALA A 83 2.00 10.19 23.84
CA ALA A 83 1.35 10.11 22.54
C ALA A 83 2.30 10.45 21.40
N MET A 84 3.17 11.45 21.60
CA MET A 84 4.19 11.83 20.63
C MET A 84 5.28 10.75 20.54
N SER A 85 5.71 10.17 21.67
CA SER A 85 6.63 9.04 21.67
C SER A 85 5.99 7.80 21.05
N ALA A 86 4.72 7.49 21.30
CA ALA A 86 4.01 6.40 20.62
C ALA A 86 3.76 6.66 19.12
N ALA A 87 3.70 7.92 18.69
CA ALA A 87 3.60 8.29 17.28
C ALA A 87 4.96 8.17 16.55
N ILE A 88 6.07 8.37 17.27
CA ILE A 88 7.44 8.28 16.74
C ILE A 88 7.98 6.84 16.86
N TRP A 89 7.63 6.14 17.94
CA TRP A 89 7.99 4.74 18.17
C TRP A 89 7.05 3.88 17.34
N ASP A 90 7.51 3.56 16.13
CA ASP A 90 6.94 2.49 15.31
C ASP A 90 7.13 1.19 16.11
N GLY A 91 6.15 0.89 16.96
CA GLY A 91 6.16 -0.26 17.84
C GLY A 91 6.45 -1.49 17.00
N GLY A 92 7.68 -1.99 17.10
CA GLY A 92 8.06 -3.27 16.53
C GLY A 92 7.13 -4.30 17.15
N ASN A 93 6.13 -4.74 16.40
CA ASN A 93 5.29 -5.86 16.77
C ASN A 93 4.81 -6.55 15.49
N ALA A 94 5.24 -7.81 15.40
CA ALA A 94 5.17 -8.76 14.30
C ALA A 94 6.02 -8.40 13.07
N VAL A 95 7.09 -9.19 12.87
CA VAL A 95 7.49 -9.57 11.52
C VAL A 95 6.21 -10.05 10.82
N PRO A 96 5.77 -9.41 9.72
CA PRO A 96 4.59 -9.85 9.01
C PRO A 96 4.80 -11.31 8.68
N ASP A 97 3.83 -12.14 9.02
CA ASP A 97 3.93 -13.55 8.71
C ASP A 97 3.79 -13.71 7.20
N LEU A 98 4.93 -13.68 6.51
CA LEU A 98 5.05 -13.88 5.07
C LEU A 98 5.06 -15.36 4.70
N ARG A 99 4.76 -16.27 5.65
CA ARG A 99 4.66 -17.69 5.35
C ARG A 99 3.74 -17.88 4.15
N ALA A 100 4.19 -18.69 3.19
CA ALA A 100 3.42 -19.03 2.01
C ALA A 100 2.08 -19.73 2.34
N ASP A 101 1.95 -20.27 3.55
CA ASP A 101 0.74 -20.90 4.08
C ASP A 101 -0.27 -19.89 4.65
N ALA A 102 0.09 -18.60 4.72
CA ALA A 102 -0.81 -17.56 5.20
C ALA A 102 -1.98 -17.34 4.20
N PRO A 103 -3.15 -16.88 4.68
CA PRO A 103 -4.28 -16.61 3.80
C PRO A 103 -3.91 -15.61 2.72
N ALA A 104 -4.25 -15.93 1.46
CA ALA A 104 -3.97 -15.11 0.28
C ALA A 104 -4.48 -13.66 0.41
N SER A 105 -5.53 -13.43 1.21
CA SER A 105 -6.12 -12.11 1.45
C SER A 105 -5.28 -11.20 2.35
N VAL A 106 -4.41 -11.76 3.21
CA VAL A 106 -3.60 -10.98 4.17
C VAL A 106 -2.19 -10.72 3.64
N LEU A 107 -1.72 -11.58 2.73
CA LEU A 107 -0.38 -11.52 2.15
C LEU A 107 -0.04 -10.20 1.44
N PRO A 108 -0.94 -9.53 0.69
CA PRO A 108 -0.62 -8.26 0.03
C PRO A 108 -0.25 -7.17 1.03
N ALA A 109 -1.03 -7.02 2.11
CA ALA A 109 -0.77 -6.04 3.16
C ALA A 109 0.50 -6.36 3.96
N ALA A 110 0.71 -7.65 4.29
CA ALA A 110 1.92 -8.11 4.96
C ALA A 110 3.18 -7.85 4.13
N THR A 111 3.11 -8.09 2.81
CA THR A 111 4.22 -7.88 1.88
C THR A 111 4.55 -6.41 1.68
N ASP A 112 3.54 -5.54 1.59
CA ASP A 112 3.75 -4.09 1.50
C ASP A 112 4.50 -3.56 2.73
N ALA A 113 4.08 -3.99 3.93
CA ALA A 113 4.75 -3.61 5.19
C ALA A 113 6.15 -4.21 5.35
N TRP A 114 6.44 -5.36 4.73
CA TRP A 114 7.78 -5.92 4.71
C TRP A 114 8.68 -5.20 3.69
N LEU A 115 8.18 -4.94 2.47
CA LEU A 115 8.91 -4.22 1.43
C LEU A 115 9.31 -2.82 1.92
N ASP A 116 8.42 -2.12 2.62
CA ASP A 116 8.70 -0.78 3.14
C ASP A 116 9.89 -0.78 4.11
N ARG A 117 10.01 -1.81 4.97
CA ARG A 117 11.19 -1.98 5.83
C ARG A 117 12.46 -2.32 5.05
N GLN A 118 12.34 -3.09 3.97
CA GLN A 118 13.48 -3.46 3.13
C GLN A 118 13.99 -2.33 2.25
N ARG A 119 13.23 -1.25 2.03
CA ARG A 119 13.64 -0.11 1.18
C ARG A 119 15.03 0.42 1.47
N ARG A 120 15.46 0.45 2.74
CA ARG A 120 16.80 0.95 3.13
C ARG A 120 17.94 0.01 2.73
N ASN A 121 17.66 -1.27 2.51
CA ASN A 121 18.65 -2.30 2.16
C ASN A 121 18.78 -2.50 0.64
N LEU A 122 17.87 -1.89 -0.13
CA LEU A 122 17.77 -1.98 -1.58
C LEU A 122 18.56 -0.85 -2.26
N PRO A 123 19.05 -1.05 -3.51
CA PRO A 123 19.75 -0.02 -4.24
C PRO A 123 18.77 1.10 -4.62
N ALA A 124 19.28 2.34 -4.69
CA ALA A 124 18.43 3.51 -4.99
C ALA A 124 17.68 3.38 -6.33
N LEU A 125 18.28 2.67 -7.30
CA LEU A 125 17.68 2.44 -8.62
C LEU A 125 16.43 1.54 -8.58
N ALA A 126 16.23 0.75 -7.51
CA ALA A 126 15.07 -0.13 -7.34
C ALA A 126 13.84 0.58 -6.73
N ALA A 127 14.00 1.81 -6.23
CA ALA A 127 12.91 2.54 -5.57
C ALA A 127 11.64 2.67 -6.44
N PRO A 128 11.72 2.99 -7.75
CA PRO A 128 10.53 3.07 -8.60
C PRO A 128 9.79 1.74 -8.75
N GLN A 129 10.52 0.62 -8.84
CA GLN A 129 9.93 -0.72 -8.97
C GLN A 129 9.25 -1.15 -7.67
N VAL A 130 9.89 -0.89 -6.53
CA VAL A 130 9.27 -1.16 -5.21
C VAL A 130 7.99 -0.33 -5.05
N ASP A 131 7.99 0.95 -5.47
CA ASP A 131 6.78 1.78 -5.45
C ASP A 131 5.67 1.23 -6.35
N ALA A 132 6.02 0.73 -7.53
CA ALA A 132 5.07 0.14 -8.46
C ALA A 132 4.46 -1.16 -7.90
N ILE A 133 5.30 -2.01 -7.28
CA ILE A 133 4.85 -3.22 -6.56
C ILE A 133 3.89 -2.84 -5.43
N SER A 134 4.26 -1.90 -4.55
CA SER A 134 3.39 -1.43 -3.46
C SER A 134 2.04 -0.92 -3.97
N ALA A 135 2.02 -0.20 -5.09
CA ALA A 135 0.77 0.28 -5.70
C ALA A 135 -0.12 -0.88 -6.21
N ARG A 136 0.48 -1.93 -6.79
CA ARG A 136 -0.24 -3.14 -7.22
C ARG A 136 -0.74 -3.93 -6.02
N LEU A 137 0.06 -4.12 -4.99
CA LEU A 137 -0.35 -4.78 -3.74
C LEU A 137 -1.57 -4.13 -3.10
N ALA A 138 -1.64 -2.79 -3.08
CA ALA A 138 -2.81 -2.08 -2.57
C ALA A 138 -4.09 -2.31 -3.38
N THR A 139 -3.96 -2.62 -4.67
CA THR A 139 -5.10 -2.96 -5.53
C THR A 139 -5.52 -4.42 -5.30
N LEU A 140 -4.54 -5.33 -5.28
CA LEU A 140 -4.71 -6.76 -5.02
C LEU A 140 -5.35 -7.04 -3.67
N ASP A 141 -5.01 -6.27 -2.62
CA ASP A 141 -5.60 -6.36 -1.27
C ASP A 141 -7.14 -6.40 -1.32
N THR A 142 -7.74 -5.49 -2.09
CA THR A 142 -9.20 -5.43 -2.26
C THR A 142 -9.78 -6.52 -3.17
N GLN A 143 -9.00 -7.01 -4.13
CA GLN A 143 -9.43 -8.06 -5.06
C GLN A 143 -9.44 -9.42 -4.34
N LEU A 144 -8.34 -9.77 -3.67
CA LEU A 144 -8.20 -11.02 -2.92
C LEU A 144 -9.17 -11.15 -1.74
N ALA A 145 -9.60 -10.04 -1.15
CA ALA A 145 -10.64 -10.06 -0.12
C ALA A 145 -11.98 -10.62 -0.62
N ARG A 146 -12.21 -10.65 -1.93
CA ARG A 146 -13.46 -11.13 -2.57
C ARG A 146 -13.30 -12.52 -3.20
N VAL A 147 -12.06 -12.99 -3.35
CA VAL A 147 -11.73 -14.22 -4.06
C VAL A 147 -11.77 -15.41 -3.08
N PRO A 148 -12.35 -16.55 -3.47
CA PRO A 148 -12.35 -17.75 -2.62
C PRO A 148 -10.93 -18.25 -2.32
N THR A 149 -10.72 -18.81 -1.14
CA THR A 149 -9.40 -19.32 -0.68
C THR A 149 -8.83 -20.44 -1.58
N GLY A 150 -9.66 -21.08 -2.42
CA GLY A 150 -9.26 -22.14 -3.35
C GLY A 150 -8.91 -21.67 -4.77
N ASP A 151 -8.92 -20.37 -5.06
CA ASP A 151 -8.64 -19.87 -6.41
C ASP A 151 -7.15 -20.12 -6.79
N PRO A 152 -6.87 -20.77 -7.93
CA PRO A 152 -5.50 -21.04 -8.38
C PRO A 152 -4.65 -19.77 -8.52
N VAL A 153 -5.23 -18.66 -8.95
CA VAL A 153 -4.54 -17.37 -9.12
C VAL A 153 -4.17 -16.79 -7.76
N ALA A 154 -5.06 -16.91 -6.76
CA ALA A 154 -4.78 -16.46 -5.40
C ALA A 154 -3.66 -17.30 -4.74
N GLN A 155 -3.61 -18.60 -5.00
CA GLN A 155 -2.54 -19.48 -4.51
C GLN A 155 -1.19 -19.17 -5.14
N ASP A 156 -1.14 -18.95 -6.45
CA ASP A 156 0.09 -18.61 -7.15
C ASP A 156 0.65 -17.26 -6.66
N LEU A 157 -0.23 -16.27 -6.51
CA LEU A 157 0.12 -14.98 -5.93
C LEU A 157 0.66 -15.11 -4.50
N SER A 158 0.06 -15.99 -3.69
CA SER A 158 0.53 -16.25 -2.33
C SER A 158 1.97 -16.80 -2.31
N ARG A 159 2.33 -17.66 -3.27
CA ARG A 159 3.70 -18.16 -3.44
C ARG A 159 4.65 -17.07 -3.92
N LEU A 160 4.21 -16.24 -4.87
CA LEU A 160 5.00 -15.12 -5.37
C LEU A 160 5.36 -14.16 -4.23
N LEU A 161 4.37 -13.78 -3.42
CA LEU A 161 4.52 -12.82 -2.33
C LEU A 161 5.18 -13.39 -1.08
N GLY A 162 4.85 -14.63 -0.70
CA GLY A 162 5.36 -15.26 0.52
C GLY A 162 6.71 -15.96 0.35
N LYS A 163 7.09 -16.33 -0.87
CA LYS A 163 8.33 -17.07 -1.14
C LYS A 163 9.25 -16.36 -2.13
N HIS A 164 8.80 -16.15 -3.36
CA HIS A 164 9.71 -15.73 -4.44
C HIS A 164 10.24 -14.31 -4.28
N LEU A 165 9.38 -13.35 -3.95
CA LEU A 165 9.79 -11.96 -3.75
C LEU A 165 10.69 -11.79 -2.50
N PRO A 166 10.34 -12.36 -1.32
CA PRO A 166 11.23 -12.37 -0.17
C PRO A 166 12.58 -13.02 -0.46
N GLU A 167 12.58 -14.17 -1.12
CA GLU A 167 13.80 -14.91 -1.46
C GLU A 167 14.73 -14.10 -2.38
N LEU A 168 14.19 -13.38 -3.36
CA LEU A 168 14.97 -12.50 -4.24
C LEU A 168 15.70 -11.41 -3.45
N VAL A 169 14.98 -10.71 -2.56
CA VAL A 169 15.54 -9.62 -1.76
C VAL A 169 16.51 -10.16 -0.71
N GLU A 170 16.21 -11.29 -0.07
CA GLU A 170 17.10 -11.92 0.91
C GLU A 170 18.41 -12.39 0.28
N ARG A 171 18.35 -13.01 -0.91
CA ARG A 171 19.57 -13.43 -1.63
C ARG A 171 20.44 -12.24 -1.97
N TYR A 172 19.86 -11.13 -2.40
CA TYR A 172 20.59 -9.90 -2.69
C TYR A 172 21.19 -9.26 -1.42
N THR A 173 20.40 -9.14 -0.35
CA THR A 173 20.86 -8.50 0.90
C THR A 173 21.85 -9.35 1.70
N ARG A 174 21.87 -10.67 1.50
CA ARG A 174 22.88 -11.58 2.07
C ARG A 174 24.29 -11.29 1.55
N ILE A 175 24.44 -10.69 0.36
CA ILE A 175 25.73 -10.35 -0.22
C ILE A 175 26.21 -9.01 0.39
N PRO A 176 27.41 -8.96 1.00
CA PRO A 176 27.97 -7.71 1.53
C PRO A 176 28.05 -6.61 0.47
N SER A 177 27.81 -5.35 0.85
CA SER A 177 27.81 -4.18 -0.07
C SER A 177 29.08 -4.09 -0.92
N GLU A 178 30.23 -4.32 -0.29
CA GLU A 178 31.56 -4.30 -0.93
C GLU A 178 31.72 -5.36 -2.03
N GLN A 179 31.04 -6.50 -1.89
CA GLN A 179 31.06 -7.56 -2.89
C GLN A 179 30.05 -7.27 -4.00
N ARG A 180 28.88 -6.72 -3.65
CA ARG A 180 27.86 -6.33 -4.64
C ARG A 180 28.41 -5.32 -5.66
N ALA A 181 29.11 -4.29 -5.19
CA ALA A 181 29.65 -3.24 -6.05
C ALA A 181 30.75 -3.73 -7.01
N ARG A 182 31.43 -4.83 -6.70
CA ARG A 182 32.56 -5.36 -7.49
C ARG A 182 32.19 -6.57 -8.34
N THR A 183 31.01 -7.16 -8.12
CA THR A 183 30.58 -8.35 -8.84
C THR A 183 29.82 -7.94 -10.09
N ILE A 184 30.33 -8.41 -11.23
CA ILE A 184 29.65 -8.34 -12.51
C ILE A 184 29.23 -9.77 -12.87
N GLU A 185 27.97 -9.95 -13.25
CA GLU A 185 27.43 -11.23 -13.66
C GLU A 185 28.00 -11.67 -15.01
N ALA A 186 27.79 -12.94 -15.36
CA ALA A 186 28.30 -13.53 -16.60
C ALA A 186 27.79 -12.81 -17.87
N ASP A 187 26.68 -12.09 -17.77
CA ASP A 187 26.07 -11.30 -18.85
C ASP A 187 26.53 -9.83 -18.87
N GLY A 188 27.48 -9.46 -18.01
CA GLY A 188 28.03 -8.10 -17.93
C GLY A 188 27.21 -7.11 -17.09
N ARG A 189 26.11 -7.54 -16.47
CA ARG A 189 25.28 -6.67 -15.60
C ARG A 189 25.78 -6.67 -14.15
N SER A 190 25.50 -5.59 -13.43
CA SER A 190 25.72 -5.55 -11.99
C SER A 190 24.60 -6.29 -11.24
N LEU A 191 24.89 -6.79 -10.04
CA LEU A 191 23.89 -7.43 -9.17
C LEU A 191 22.69 -6.50 -8.88
N ASP A 192 22.92 -5.20 -8.76
CA ASP A 192 21.88 -4.20 -8.56
C ASP A 192 20.93 -4.13 -9.77
N ALA A 193 21.47 -4.20 -10.99
CA ALA A 193 20.66 -4.24 -12.20
C ALA A 193 19.86 -5.55 -12.31
N THR A 194 20.43 -6.67 -11.89
CA THR A 194 19.74 -7.97 -11.85
C THR A 194 18.60 -7.98 -10.84
N LEU A 195 18.79 -7.40 -9.65
CA LEU A 195 17.71 -7.21 -8.69
C LEU A 195 16.59 -6.35 -9.27
N VAL A 196 16.92 -5.21 -9.89
CA VAL A 196 15.91 -4.32 -10.50
C VAL A 196 15.11 -5.07 -11.57
N GLU A 197 15.77 -5.88 -12.40
CA GLU A 197 15.08 -6.67 -13.42
C GLU A 197 14.17 -7.75 -12.80
N GLY A 198 14.65 -8.45 -11.77
CA GLY A 198 13.83 -9.40 -11.01
C GLY A 198 12.59 -8.74 -10.40
N LEU A 199 12.73 -7.53 -9.84
CA LEU A 199 11.60 -6.77 -9.31
C LEU A 199 10.60 -6.35 -10.41
N LYS A 200 11.06 -6.01 -11.62
CA LYS A 200 10.16 -5.74 -12.75
C LYS A 200 9.37 -6.98 -13.16
N VAL A 201 10.00 -8.16 -13.16
CA VAL A 201 9.32 -9.43 -13.46
C VAL A 201 8.21 -9.68 -12.43
N VAL A 202 8.52 -9.51 -11.14
CA VAL A 202 7.51 -9.62 -10.07
C VAL A 202 6.39 -8.60 -10.29
N GLU A 203 6.72 -7.34 -10.54
CA GLU A 203 5.74 -6.31 -10.84
C GLU A 203 4.80 -6.78 -11.96
N ALA A 204 5.35 -7.21 -13.09
CA ALA A 204 4.58 -7.66 -14.26
C ALA A 204 3.66 -8.86 -13.93
N GLU A 205 4.14 -9.82 -13.14
CA GLU A 205 3.35 -10.96 -12.68
C GLU A 205 2.16 -10.50 -11.83
N LEU A 206 2.37 -9.56 -10.90
CA LEU A 206 1.28 -8.97 -10.11
C LEU A 206 0.22 -8.29 -11.01
N GLY A 207 0.66 -7.67 -12.10
CA GLY A 207 -0.23 -7.08 -13.11
C GLY A 207 -1.08 -8.15 -13.80
N ARG A 208 -0.45 -9.23 -14.29
CA ARG A 208 -1.15 -10.35 -14.95
C ARG A 208 -2.13 -11.06 -14.01
N ALA A 209 -1.73 -11.30 -12.77
CA ALA A 209 -2.61 -11.89 -11.76
C ALA A 209 -3.82 -10.99 -11.46
N SER A 210 -3.62 -9.68 -11.30
CA SER A 210 -4.73 -8.72 -11.12
C SER A 210 -5.69 -8.72 -12.31
N GLU A 211 -5.18 -8.79 -13.54
CA GLU A 211 -6.01 -8.85 -14.75
C GLU A 211 -6.81 -10.15 -14.83
N ALA A 212 -6.20 -11.29 -14.46
CA ALA A 212 -6.87 -12.58 -14.40
C ALA A 212 -8.00 -12.60 -13.36
N LEU A 213 -7.76 -12.07 -12.16
CA LEU A 213 -8.81 -11.91 -11.13
C LEU A 213 -9.95 -11.04 -11.64
N ALA A 214 -9.65 -9.90 -12.28
CA ALA A 214 -10.66 -9.02 -12.86
C ALA A 214 -11.40 -9.64 -14.07
N ALA A 215 -10.77 -10.56 -14.81
CA ALA A 215 -11.44 -11.30 -15.87
C ALA A 215 -12.48 -12.28 -15.30
N SER A 216 -12.11 -13.02 -14.26
CA SER A 216 -13.01 -13.93 -13.53
C SER A 216 -14.27 -13.21 -13.03
N ASP A 217 -14.10 -12.05 -12.39
CA ASP A 217 -15.22 -11.22 -11.92
C ASP A 217 -16.15 -10.78 -13.07
N ARG A 218 -15.58 -10.39 -14.21
CA ARG A 218 -16.36 -9.98 -15.39
C ARG A 218 -17.17 -11.13 -15.97
N ASP A 219 -16.59 -12.33 -15.98
CA ASP A 219 -17.26 -13.53 -16.48
C ASP A 219 -18.42 -13.94 -15.56
N ALA A 220 -18.23 -13.84 -14.24
CA ALA A 220 -19.29 -14.07 -13.25
C ALA A 220 -20.50 -13.15 -13.47
N VAL A 221 -20.27 -11.86 -13.72
CA VAL A 221 -21.35 -10.89 -14.03
C VAL A 221 -22.08 -11.28 -15.32
N ARG A 222 -21.36 -11.72 -16.36
CA ARG A 222 -21.97 -12.13 -17.63
C ARG A 222 -22.85 -13.36 -17.46
N VAL A 223 -22.40 -14.35 -16.68
CA VAL A 223 -23.19 -15.56 -16.38
C VAL A 223 -24.46 -15.19 -15.61
N GLN A 224 -24.35 -14.34 -14.58
CA GLN A 224 -25.49 -13.90 -13.80
C GLN A 224 -26.50 -13.13 -14.66
N GLY A 225 -26.05 -12.27 -15.57
CA GLY A 225 -26.91 -11.55 -16.51
C GLY A 225 -27.71 -12.50 -17.40
N LYS A 226 -27.04 -13.49 -18.02
CA LYS A 226 -27.71 -14.51 -18.85
C LYS A 226 -28.71 -15.36 -18.06
N PHE A 227 -28.38 -15.71 -16.81
CA PHE A 227 -29.30 -16.44 -15.94
C PHE A 227 -30.56 -15.63 -15.64
N LEU A 228 -30.42 -14.33 -15.34
CA LEU A 228 -31.56 -13.46 -15.08
C LEU A 228 -32.43 -13.28 -16.34
N GLU A 229 -31.82 -13.13 -17.51
CA GLU A 229 -32.55 -13.10 -18.78
C GLU A 229 -33.34 -14.40 -18.99
N ALA A 230 -32.70 -15.57 -18.90
CA ALA A 230 -33.38 -16.85 -19.08
C ALA A 230 -34.49 -17.08 -18.04
N ARG A 231 -34.29 -16.68 -16.78
CA ARG A 231 -35.24 -16.95 -15.70
C ARG A 231 -36.45 -16.02 -15.68
N TYR A 232 -36.29 -14.77 -16.11
CA TYR A 232 -37.30 -13.71 -15.96
C TYR A 232 -37.78 -13.10 -17.27
N LYS A 233 -37.04 -13.23 -18.37
CA LYS A 233 -37.43 -12.72 -19.69
C LYS A 233 -38.10 -13.80 -20.55
N ASP A 234 -37.61 -15.03 -20.49
CA ASP A 234 -38.23 -16.18 -21.17
C ASP A 234 -39.32 -16.85 -20.30
N GLY A 235 -39.46 -16.40 -19.05
CA GLY A 235 -40.42 -16.87 -18.05
C GLY A 235 -41.69 -16.02 -17.94
N ASP A 236 -41.95 -15.12 -18.89
CA ASP A 236 -43.26 -14.49 -19.04
C ASP A 236 -43.98 -15.02 -20.30
N PRO A 237 -44.73 -16.14 -20.19
CA PRO A 237 -45.70 -16.51 -21.20
C PRO A 237 -47.09 -15.91 -20.96
N MET A 238 -47.39 -15.18 -19.87
CA MET A 238 -48.72 -14.61 -19.59
C MET A 238 -48.70 -13.61 -18.41
N ALA A 239 -48.67 -12.31 -18.71
CA ALA A 239 -49.44 -11.29 -18.00
C ALA A 239 -50.61 -10.84 -18.89
#